data_AF-A0A6V7LE67-F1
#
_entry.id   AF-A0A6V7LE67-F1
#
_cell.length_a   1.000
_cell.length_b   1.000
_cell.length_c   1.000
_cell.angle_alpha   90.00
_cell.angle_beta   90.00
_cell.angle_gamma   90.00
#
_symmetry.space_group_name_H-M   'P 1'
#
loop_
_entity.id
_entity.type
_entity.pdbx_description
1 polymer ?
#
loop_
_entity_poly.entity_id
_entity_poly.type
_entity_poly.pdbx_seq_one_letter_code
_entity_poly.pdbx_strand_id
1 'polypeptide(L)'
;KEKRKPNAFIAAKKEFQRKQEEKRRKKEEFLKAKAEREEALQKYKEKRTETFKKLSKKTKKGQPVMKDRLEMLLEKIQQTT
;
A
#
# COMPACT_ATOMS: atom_id res chain seq x y z
N LYS A 1 18.12 54.57 10.40
CA LYS A 1 17.36 54.35 9.15
C LYS A 1 16.30 53.28 9.41
N GLU A 2 15.05 53.66 9.60
CA GLU A 2 13.95 52.70 9.82
C GLU A 2 13.80 51.79 8.59
N LYS A 3 13.79 50.48 8.82
CA LYS A 3 13.56 49.49 7.77
C LYS A 3 12.09 49.57 7.37
N ARG A 4 11.81 50.03 6.14
CA ARG A 4 10.44 50.05 5.58
C ARG A 4 9.85 48.64 5.65
N LYS A 5 8.67 48.49 6.26
CA LYS A 5 7.96 47.21 6.35
C LYS A 5 7.72 46.67 4.92
N PRO A 6 7.98 45.37 4.66
CA PRO A 6 7.72 44.80 3.35
C PRO A 6 6.24 44.95 3.00
N ASN A 7 5.95 45.24 1.72
CA ASN A 7 4.59 45.45 1.23
C ASN A 7 3.70 44.24 1.61
N ALA A 8 2.62 44.48 2.37
CA ALA A 8 1.73 43.45 2.89
C ALA A 8 1.19 42.53 1.79
N PHE A 9 1.01 43.06 0.57
CA PHE A 9 0.62 42.30 -0.61
C PHE A 9 1.66 41.24 -1.02
N ILE A 10 2.95 41.59 -0.95
CA ILE A 10 4.05 40.66 -1.27
C ILE A 10 4.13 39.55 -0.23
N ALA A 11 3.96 39.89 1.05
CA ALA A 11 3.91 38.92 2.13
C ALA A 11 2.74 37.94 1.96
N ALA A 12 1.54 38.46 1.67
CA ALA A 12 0.35 37.64 1.42
C ALA A 12 0.51 36.72 0.19
N LYS A 13 1.09 37.23 -0.91
CA LYS A 13 1.36 36.44 -2.11
C LYS A 13 2.34 35.30 -1.83
N LYS A 14 3.40 35.56 -1.07
CA LYS A 14 4.39 34.55 -0.68
C LYS A 14 3.78 33.48 0.23
N GLU A 15 2.94 33.88 1.18
CA GLU A 15 2.24 32.93 2.06
C GLU A 15 1.24 32.06 1.28
N PHE A 16 0.51 32.65 0.34
CA PHE A 16 -0.38 31.91 -0.55
C PHE A 16 0.37 30.86 -1.37
N GLN A 17 1.49 31.23 -1.98
CA GLN A 17 2.34 30.30 -2.73
C GLN A 17 2.85 29.16 -1.83
N ARG A 18 3.31 29.47 -0.62
CA ARG A 18 3.75 28.46 0.36
C ARG A 18 2.63 27.48 0.69
N LYS A 19 1.41 27.97 0.96
CA LYS A 19 0.24 27.12 1.24
C LYS A 19 -0.14 26.25 0.04
N GLN A 20 -0.04 26.77 -1.17
CA GLN A 20 -0.30 26.00 -2.39
C GLN A 20 0.72 24.89 -2.60
N GLU A 21 2.01 25.16 -2.36
CA GLU A 21 3.07 24.17 -2.45
C GLU A 21 2.92 23.08 -1.38
N GLU A 22 2.62 23.46 -0.13
CA GLU A 22 2.37 22.52 0.96
C GLU A 22 1.18 21.61 0.64
N LYS A 23 0.08 22.16 0.11
CA LYS A 23 -1.08 21.36 -0.34
C LYS A 23 -0.70 20.38 -1.45
N ARG A 24 0.14 20.80 -2.41
CA ARG A 24 0.63 19.92 -3.48
C ARG A 24 1.46 18.77 -2.91
N ARG A 25 2.44 19.06 -2.06
CA ARG A 25 3.28 18.05 -1.40
C ARG A 25 2.44 17.03 -0.61
N LYS A 26 1.51 17.50 0.22
CA LYS A 26 0.60 16.62 0.97
C LYS A 26 -0.26 15.74 0.07
N LYS A 27 -0.74 16.28 -1.06
CA LYS A 27 -1.52 15.51 -2.03
C LYS A 27 -0.68 14.43 -2.69
N GLU A 28 0.55 14.74 -3.08
CA GLU A 28 1.47 13.79 -3.69
C GLU A 28 1.86 12.67 -2.71
N GLU A 29 2.19 13.00 -1.46
CA GLU A 29 2.48 12.02 -0.41
C GLU A 29 1.28 11.11 -0.13
N PHE A 30 0.08 11.68 -0.03
CA PHE A 30 -1.14 10.91 0.17
C PHE A 30 -1.41 9.95 -1.00
N LEU A 31 -1.22 10.40 -2.24
CA LEU A 31 -1.42 9.56 -3.42
C LEU A 31 -0.40 8.42 -3.47
N LYS A 32 0.86 8.66 -3.12
CA LYS A 32 1.89 7.62 -3.03
C LYS A 32 1.54 6.59 -1.96
N ALA A 33 1.25 7.03 -0.74
CA ALA A 33 0.87 6.13 0.36
C ALA A 33 -0.41 5.34 0.05
N LYS A 34 -1.37 5.95 -0.64
CA LYS A 34 -2.58 5.26 -1.10
C LYS A 34 -2.26 4.18 -2.13
N ALA A 35 -1.41 4.49 -3.12
CA ALA A 35 -1.01 3.54 -4.15
C ALA A 35 -0.26 2.34 -3.55
N GLU A 36 0.71 2.59 -2.66
CA GLU A 36 1.44 1.53 -1.95
C GLU A 36 0.51 0.62 -1.13
N ARG A 37 -0.45 1.22 -0.42
CA ARG A 37 -1.44 0.46 0.35
C ARG A 37 -2.34 -0.37 -0.56
N GLU A 38 -2.80 0.19 -1.67
CA GLU A 38 -3.64 -0.49 -2.63
C GLU A 38 -2.90 -1.67 -3.28
N GLU A 39 -1.64 -1.47 -3.67
CA GLU A 39 -0.79 -2.51 -4.23
C GLU A 39 -0.56 -3.65 -3.22
N ALA A 40 -0.25 -3.33 -1.95
CA ALA A 40 -0.10 -4.33 -0.90
C ALA A 40 -1.39 -5.14 -0.66
N LEU A 41 -2.55 -4.46 -0.71
CA LEU A 41 -3.85 -5.12 -0.57
C LEU A 41 -4.16 -6.01 -1.78
N GLN A 42 -3.81 -5.59 -3.00
CA GLN A 42 -4.00 -6.43 -4.20
C GLN A 42 -3.12 -7.68 -4.13
N LYS A 43 -1.83 -7.53 -3.83
CA LYS A 43 -0.90 -8.67 -3.64
C LYS A 43 -1.41 -9.64 -2.58
N TYR A 44 -1.93 -9.14 -1.46
CA TYR A 44 -2.55 -9.99 -0.43
C TYR A 44 -3.78 -10.75 -0.95
N LYS A 45 -4.68 -10.07 -1.67
CA LYS A 45 -5.88 -10.68 -2.24
C LYS A 45 -5.52 -11.75 -3.27
N GLU A 46 -4.60 -11.45 -4.17
CA GLU A 46 -4.09 -12.40 -5.18
C GLU A 46 -3.56 -13.66 -4.49
N LYS A 47 -2.59 -13.51 -3.57
CA LYS A 47 -2.01 -14.63 -2.80
C LYS A 47 -3.08 -15.43 -2.06
N ARG A 48 -4.05 -14.76 -1.44
CA ARG A 48 -5.18 -15.41 -0.75
C ARG A 48 -6.03 -16.24 -1.72
N THR A 49 -6.36 -15.69 -2.89
CA THR A 49 -7.17 -16.40 -3.88
C THR A 49 -6.44 -17.59 -4.50
N GLU A 50 -5.14 -17.47 -4.78
CA GLU A 50 -4.30 -18.56 -5.28
C GLU A 50 -4.21 -19.68 -4.26
N THR A 51 -3.94 -19.34 -3.00
CA THR A 51 -3.90 -20.29 -1.89
C THR A 51 -5.25 -20.98 -1.73
N PHE A 52 -6.35 -20.24 -1.77
CA PHE A 52 -7.69 -20.81 -1.69
C PHE A 52 -7.96 -21.78 -2.85
N LYS A 53 -7.68 -21.38 -4.09
CA LYS A 53 -7.83 -22.23 -5.29
C LYS A 53 -7.00 -23.51 -5.19
N LYS A 54 -5.80 -23.44 -4.63
CA LYS A 54 -4.92 -24.61 -4.43
C LYS A 54 -5.48 -25.54 -3.35
N LEU A 55 -5.87 -25.01 -2.20
CA LEU A 55 -6.31 -25.80 -1.03
C LEU A 55 -7.76 -26.30 -1.10
N SER A 56 -8.60 -25.67 -1.93
CA SER A 56 -10.01 -26.05 -2.11
C SER A 56 -10.21 -27.20 -3.11
N LYS A 57 -9.14 -27.64 -3.81
CA LYS A 57 -9.19 -28.77 -4.74
C LYS A 57 -9.62 -30.05 -4.02
N LYS A 58 -10.53 -30.77 -4.67
CA LYS A 58 -11.06 -32.04 -4.20
C LYS A 58 -10.85 -33.12 -5.27
N THR A 59 -10.70 -34.36 -4.83
CA THR A 59 -10.69 -35.53 -5.70
C THR A 59 -12.09 -35.80 -6.24
N LYS A 60 -12.24 -36.71 -7.21
CA LYS A 60 -13.54 -37.15 -7.73
C LYS A 60 -14.50 -37.64 -6.62
N LYS A 61 -13.94 -38.14 -5.50
CA LYS A 61 -14.69 -38.61 -4.32
C LYS A 61 -14.93 -37.50 -3.27
N GLY A 62 -14.65 -36.24 -3.60
CA GLY A 62 -14.90 -35.08 -2.72
C GLY A 62 -13.87 -34.86 -1.60
N GLN A 63 -12.87 -35.74 -1.46
CA GLN A 63 -11.81 -35.60 -0.47
C GLN A 63 -10.84 -34.47 -0.87
N PRO A 64 -10.30 -33.69 0.07
CA PRO A 64 -9.27 -32.70 -0.24
C PRO A 64 -8.03 -33.33 -0.89
N VAL A 65 -7.44 -32.63 -1.86
CA VAL A 65 -6.15 -33.05 -2.42
C VAL A 65 -5.03 -32.73 -1.42
N MET A 66 -4.40 -33.76 -0.87
CA MET A 66 -3.43 -33.60 0.22
C MET A 66 -2.05 -33.10 -0.20
N LYS A 67 -1.60 -33.40 -1.43
CA LYS A 67 -0.29 -32.97 -1.97
C LYS A 67 -0.03 -31.47 -1.73
N ASP A 68 -0.98 -30.65 -2.17
CA ASP A 68 -0.91 -29.19 -2.07
C ASP A 68 -0.86 -28.69 -0.62
N ARG A 69 -1.52 -29.38 0.31
CA ARG A 69 -1.53 -29.07 1.75
C ARG A 69 -0.19 -29.43 2.40
N LEU A 70 0.36 -30.58 2.04
CA LEU A 70 1.65 -31.05 2.55
C LEU A 70 2.79 -30.14 2.09
N GLU A 71 2.81 -29.72 0.82
CA GLU A 71 3.78 -28.73 0.33
C GLU A 71 3.73 -27.43 1.13
N MET A 72 2.53 -26.89 1.40
CA MET A 72 2.37 -25.68 2.20
C MET A 72 2.84 -25.87 3.65
N LEU A 73 2.60 -27.03 4.25
CA LEU A 73 3.08 -27.33 5.60
C LEU A 73 4.60 -27.44 5.66
N LEU A 74 5.20 -28.12 4.67
CA LEU A 74 6.64 -28.23 4.56
C LEU A 74 7.30 -26.86 4.43
N GLU A 75 6.76 -26.00 3.55
CA GLU A 75 7.24 -24.62 3.38
C GLU A 75 7.20 -23.84 4.70
N LYS A 76 6.11 -23.96 5.48
CA LYS A 76 6.01 -23.31 6.79
C LYS A 76 7.07 -23.82 7.77
N ILE A 77 7.28 -25.13 7.83
CA ILE A 77 8.29 -25.73 8.71
C ILE A 77 9.69 -25.21 8.33
N GLN A 78 9.99 -25.16 7.04
CA GLN A 78 11.27 -24.64 6.53
C GLN A 78 11.46 -23.14 6.76
N GLN A 79 10.38 -22.34 6.73
CA GLN A 79 10.45 -20.90 7.05
C GLN A 79 10.61 -20.63 8.55
N THR A 80 10.14 -21.54 9.40
CA THR A 80 10.29 -21.43 10.86
C THR A 80 11.63 -21.96 11.37
N THR A 81 12.38 -22.70 10.54
CA THR A 81 13.70 -23.26 10.87
C THR A 81 14.79 -22.36 10.32
#